data_AF-A0A2U3F5F8-F1
#
_entry.id   AF-A0A2U3F5F8-F1
#
_cell.length_a   1.000
_cell.length_b   1.000
_cell.length_c   1.000
_cell.angle_alpha   90.00
_cell.angle_beta   90.00
_cell.angle_gamma   90.00
#
_symmetry.space_group_name_H-M   'P 1'
#
loop_
_entity.id
_entity.type
_entity.pdbx_description
1 polymer ?
#
loop_
_entity_poly.entity_id
_entity_poly.type
_entity_poly.pdbx_seq_one_letter_code
_entity_poly.pdbx_strand_id
1 'polypeptide(L)'
;MQTVLAKIVADKAIWVEARKQQQPLASFQNDVVPSSRRFYDALRGTRTAFILECKKASPSKGVIRDDFDPARIAGIYKHHASAISVLTDEKYFQGSFDFLPIVSGIAPQPILCKDFIIDPYQIWLARFYQADACLLMLSVLDDEQYRQLSAVAHSLNMGVLTEVSNEEELERAIALEAKVVGINNRDLRDLSIDLNRTRQLAPRLGSGVTVISESGINSYAQVRELSHFANGFLIGSAMMEHDDLNAAVRRVLLGENKVCGLTREQDAQAAYEAGAIYGGLIFVDSSPRAVSEERARKVIAAAPLSYVGVFRNADIADVAAKADALSLSAVQLHGDEDQSYIDALRAALAPQVQIWKAQSVGGTLPSRNLNHVDRYVLDNGQGGTG
;
A
#
# COMPACT_ATOMS: atom_id res chain seq x y z
N MET A 1 33.78 0.11 -3.15
CA MET A 1 32.89 -0.57 -2.18
C MET A 1 31.73 -1.14 -2.99
N GLN A 2 31.39 -2.42 -2.86
CA GLN A 2 30.32 -3.05 -3.66
C GLN A 2 28.95 -2.48 -3.23
N THR A 3 28.12 -2.06 -4.18
CA THR A 3 26.77 -1.54 -3.88
C THR A 3 25.86 -2.65 -3.37
N VAL A 4 24.75 -2.28 -2.71
CA VAL A 4 23.77 -3.27 -2.21
C VAL A 4 23.19 -4.08 -3.39
N LEU A 5 22.82 -3.41 -4.48
CA LEU A 5 22.36 -4.06 -5.72
C LEU A 5 23.38 -5.06 -6.28
N ALA A 6 24.66 -4.67 -6.39
CA ALA A 6 25.69 -5.55 -6.93
C ALA A 6 25.89 -6.81 -6.08
N LYS A 7 25.72 -6.72 -4.76
CA LYS A 7 25.75 -7.88 -3.87
C LYS A 7 24.55 -8.81 -4.11
N ILE A 8 23.35 -8.25 -4.22
CA ILE A 8 22.12 -9.02 -4.43
C ILE A 8 22.20 -9.80 -5.75
N VAL A 9 22.61 -9.15 -6.83
CA VAL A 9 22.73 -9.77 -8.16
C VAL A 9 23.79 -10.89 -8.16
N ALA A 10 24.92 -10.69 -7.48
CA ALA A 10 25.94 -11.73 -7.36
C ALA A 10 25.42 -12.97 -6.61
N ASP A 11 24.72 -12.77 -5.50
CA ASP A 11 24.10 -13.87 -4.74
C ASP A 11 22.97 -14.55 -5.54
N LYS A 12 22.25 -13.78 -6.37
CA LYS A 12 21.22 -14.32 -7.27
C LYS A 12 21.80 -15.24 -8.33
N ALA A 13 22.93 -14.90 -8.93
CA ALA A 13 23.60 -15.77 -9.91
C ALA A 13 23.94 -17.15 -9.29
N ILE A 14 24.41 -17.17 -8.05
CA ILE A 14 24.67 -18.42 -7.31
C ILE A 14 23.37 -19.21 -7.11
N TRP A 15 22.28 -18.53 -6.70
CA TRP A 15 20.97 -19.17 -6.52
C TRP A 15 20.45 -19.76 -7.85
N VAL A 16 20.58 -19.03 -8.96
CA VAL A 16 20.12 -19.48 -10.28
C VAL A 16 20.85 -20.75 -10.71
N GLU A 17 22.17 -20.80 -10.58
CA GLU A 17 22.95 -21.98 -10.95
C GLU A 17 22.60 -23.18 -10.07
N ALA A 18 22.48 -22.99 -8.75
CA ALA A 18 22.05 -24.06 -7.84
C ALA A 18 20.64 -24.55 -8.18
N ARG A 19 19.72 -23.63 -8.48
CA ARG A 19 18.32 -23.96 -8.80
C ARG A 19 18.19 -24.68 -10.14
N LYS A 20 18.98 -24.32 -11.16
CA LYS A 20 19.09 -25.06 -12.43
C LYS A 20 19.58 -26.50 -12.23
N GLN A 21 20.47 -26.76 -11.28
CA GLN A 21 20.89 -28.14 -10.96
C GLN A 21 19.77 -28.91 -10.26
N GLN A 22 19.03 -28.26 -9.35
CA GLN A 22 17.93 -28.88 -8.63
C GLN A 22 16.70 -29.14 -9.51
N GLN A 23 16.39 -28.22 -10.42
CA GLN A 23 15.27 -28.28 -11.35
C GLN A 23 15.73 -27.78 -12.72
N PRO A 24 16.37 -28.65 -13.53
CA PRO A 24 16.85 -28.29 -14.86
C PRO A 24 15.72 -27.83 -15.78
N LEU A 25 15.96 -26.83 -16.63
CA LEU A 25 14.93 -26.29 -17.54
C LEU A 25 14.24 -27.38 -18.38
N ALA A 26 15.04 -28.31 -18.91
CA ALA A 26 14.56 -29.41 -19.73
C ALA A 26 13.53 -30.32 -19.03
N SER A 27 13.47 -30.33 -17.69
CA SER A 27 12.51 -31.16 -16.95
C SER A 27 11.10 -30.58 -16.91
N PHE A 28 10.90 -29.31 -17.25
CA PHE A 28 9.59 -28.66 -17.15
C PHE A 28 9.24 -27.72 -18.31
N GLN A 29 10.21 -27.30 -19.14
CA GLN A 29 9.97 -26.30 -20.19
C GLN A 29 8.82 -26.66 -21.14
N ASN A 30 8.70 -27.94 -21.50
CA ASN A 30 7.65 -28.41 -22.41
C ASN A 30 6.24 -28.42 -21.78
N ASP A 31 6.17 -28.42 -20.44
CA ASP A 31 4.91 -28.38 -19.69
C ASP A 31 4.46 -26.95 -19.39
N VAL A 32 5.32 -25.95 -19.65
CA VAL A 32 4.99 -24.54 -19.42
C VAL A 32 3.99 -24.06 -20.46
N VAL A 33 2.81 -23.66 -19.99
CA VAL A 33 1.79 -23.01 -20.82
C VAL A 33 1.90 -21.48 -20.75
N PRO A 34 1.67 -20.76 -21.85
CA PRO A 34 1.60 -19.31 -21.85
C PRO A 34 0.59 -18.76 -20.83
N SER A 35 0.83 -17.56 -20.31
CA SER A 35 -0.12 -16.90 -19.40
C SER A 35 -1.45 -16.63 -20.12
N SER A 36 -2.54 -16.79 -19.38
CA SER A 36 -3.89 -16.44 -19.82
C SER A 36 -4.37 -15.09 -19.27
N ARG A 37 -3.59 -14.44 -18.39
CA ARG A 37 -3.93 -13.15 -17.78
C ARG A 37 -3.18 -12.01 -18.46
N ARG A 38 -3.86 -10.87 -18.61
CA ARG A 38 -3.39 -9.76 -19.45
C ARG A 38 -2.81 -8.63 -18.61
N PHE A 39 -1.55 -8.76 -18.16
CA PHE A 39 -0.87 -7.76 -17.32
C PHE A 39 -0.93 -6.35 -17.91
N TYR A 40 -0.59 -6.19 -19.19
CA TYR A 40 -0.60 -4.89 -19.84
C TYR A 40 -1.98 -4.23 -19.86
N ASP A 41 -3.04 -5.01 -20.01
CA ASP A 41 -4.40 -4.46 -20.07
C ASP A 41 -4.98 -4.16 -18.69
N ALA A 42 -4.57 -4.89 -17.65
CA ALA A 42 -4.98 -4.61 -16.28
C ALA A 42 -4.44 -3.27 -15.75
N LEU A 43 -3.35 -2.77 -16.32
CA LEU A 43 -2.75 -1.48 -15.96
C LEU A 43 -3.19 -0.32 -16.87
N ARG A 44 -3.92 -0.62 -17.95
CA ARG A 44 -4.48 0.40 -18.84
C ARG A 44 -5.81 0.91 -18.30
N GLY A 45 -6.11 2.18 -18.54
CA GLY A 45 -7.40 2.78 -18.22
C GLY A 45 -7.29 4.22 -17.76
N THR A 46 -8.43 4.78 -17.36
CA THR A 46 -8.53 6.16 -16.87
C THR A 46 -8.33 6.27 -15.36
N ARG A 47 -8.47 5.16 -14.63
CA ARG A 47 -8.25 5.11 -13.18
C ARG A 47 -6.79 4.78 -12.91
N THR A 48 -6.24 5.40 -11.87
CA THR A 48 -4.95 5.04 -11.30
C THR A 48 -4.91 3.54 -10.99
N ALA A 49 -3.92 2.84 -11.53
CA ALA A 49 -3.72 1.42 -11.30
C ALA A 49 -2.93 1.17 -10.00
N PHE A 50 -3.22 0.05 -9.32
CA PHE A 50 -2.47 -0.35 -8.13
C PHE A 50 -1.91 -1.76 -8.29
N ILE A 51 -0.59 -1.87 -8.22
CA ILE A 51 0.14 -3.12 -8.06
C ILE A 51 0.42 -3.31 -6.57
N LEU A 52 -0.35 -4.17 -5.91
CA LEU A 52 -0.17 -4.40 -4.48
C LEU A 52 0.80 -5.56 -4.25
N GLU A 53 1.80 -5.35 -3.40
CA GLU A 53 2.95 -6.23 -3.28
C GLU A 53 2.88 -7.10 -2.01
N CYS A 54 3.04 -8.41 -2.20
CA CYS A 54 3.22 -9.41 -1.15
C CYS A 54 4.71 -9.46 -0.79
N LYS A 55 5.08 -8.86 0.34
CA LYS A 55 6.49 -8.73 0.76
C LYS A 55 6.66 -9.00 2.25
N LYS A 56 7.44 -10.04 2.59
CA LYS A 56 7.74 -10.41 3.97
C LYS A 56 8.86 -9.58 4.58
N ALA A 57 9.95 -9.37 3.83
CA ALA A 57 11.13 -8.65 4.29
C ALA A 57 11.69 -7.71 3.21
N SER A 58 12.67 -6.88 3.57
CA SER A 58 13.46 -6.10 2.60
C SER A 58 14.88 -5.84 3.11
N PRO A 59 15.87 -5.60 2.21
CA PRO A 59 17.23 -5.24 2.61
C PRO A 59 17.30 -4.06 3.58
N SER A 60 16.40 -3.08 3.45
CA SER A 60 16.41 -1.86 4.24
C SER A 60 15.72 -1.98 5.61
N LYS A 61 14.74 -2.88 5.75
CA LYS A 61 13.90 -2.98 6.96
C LYS A 61 14.00 -4.32 7.69
N GLY A 62 14.72 -5.31 7.14
CA GLY A 62 14.65 -6.68 7.66
C GLY A 62 13.25 -7.26 7.46
N VAL A 63 12.79 -8.08 8.41
CA VAL A 63 11.43 -8.61 8.41
C VAL A 63 10.43 -7.48 8.65
N ILE A 64 9.48 -7.34 7.74
CA ILE A 64 8.41 -6.35 7.77
C ILE A 64 7.13 -6.95 8.38
N ARG A 65 6.86 -8.22 8.06
CA ARG A 65 5.69 -8.95 8.56
C ARG A 65 6.10 -10.34 9.04
N ASP A 66 6.04 -10.54 10.36
CA ASP A 66 6.33 -11.84 10.97
C ASP A 66 5.26 -12.88 10.58
N ASP A 67 3.99 -12.54 10.80
CA ASP A 67 2.81 -13.33 10.41
C ASP A 67 2.48 -13.14 8.92
N PHE A 68 3.33 -13.69 8.05
CA PHE A 68 3.22 -13.59 6.60
C PHE A 68 2.53 -14.82 6.00
N ASP A 69 1.30 -14.63 5.51
CA ASP A 69 0.52 -15.64 4.79
C ASP A 69 0.08 -15.10 3.42
N PRO A 70 0.67 -15.59 2.31
CA PRO A 70 0.33 -15.14 0.96
C PRO A 70 -1.15 -15.33 0.62
N ALA A 71 -1.80 -16.37 1.15
CA ALA A 71 -3.20 -16.67 0.83
C ALA A 71 -4.14 -15.62 1.42
N ARG A 72 -3.96 -15.31 2.71
CA ARG A 72 -4.70 -14.23 3.38
C ARG A 72 -4.44 -12.86 2.75
N ILE A 73 -3.19 -12.56 2.39
CA ILE A 73 -2.83 -11.30 1.72
C ILE A 73 -3.55 -11.19 0.37
N ALA A 74 -3.49 -12.24 -0.46
CA ALA A 74 -4.18 -12.28 -1.75
C ALA A 74 -5.70 -12.14 -1.62
N GLY A 75 -6.28 -12.75 -0.58
CA GLY A 75 -7.70 -12.65 -0.25
C GLY A 75 -8.17 -11.21 0.01
N ILE A 76 -7.28 -10.34 0.48
CA ILE A 76 -7.54 -8.92 0.71
C ILE A 76 -7.22 -8.10 -0.55
N TYR A 77 -6.03 -8.29 -1.12
CA TYR A 77 -5.56 -7.51 -2.27
C TYR A 77 -6.44 -7.65 -3.51
N LYS A 78 -7.09 -8.81 -3.72
CA LYS A 78 -7.97 -9.03 -4.88
C LYS A 78 -9.14 -8.03 -4.98
N HIS A 79 -9.50 -7.35 -3.89
CA HIS A 79 -10.59 -6.37 -3.89
C HIS A 79 -10.16 -4.97 -4.35
N HIS A 80 -8.85 -4.74 -4.48
CA HIS A 80 -8.29 -3.40 -4.68
C HIS A 80 -7.26 -3.32 -5.81
N ALA A 81 -6.53 -4.42 -6.05
CA ALA A 81 -5.40 -4.45 -6.96
C ALA A 81 -5.82 -4.54 -8.44
N SER A 82 -5.08 -3.86 -9.31
CA SER A 82 -5.05 -4.09 -10.76
C SER A 82 -4.16 -5.30 -11.09
N ALA A 83 -3.04 -5.43 -10.40
CA ALA A 83 -2.11 -6.56 -10.46
C ALA A 83 -1.54 -6.84 -9.06
N ILE A 84 -1.07 -8.05 -8.80
CA ILE A 84 -0.44 -8.37 -7.52
C ILE A 84 1.03 -8.72 -7.76
N SER A 85 1.93 -8.00 -7.09
CA SER A 85 3.36 -8.29 -7.09
C SER A 85 3.67 -9.31 -5.99
N VAL A 86 4.49 -10.31 -6.30
CA VAL A 86 4.94 -11.32 -5.36
C VAL A 86 6.46 -11.39 -5.40
N LEU A 87 7.10 -11.16 -4.25
CA LEU A 87 8.54 -11.32 -4.13
C LEU A 87 8.90 -12.80 -4.15
N THR A 88 9.86 -13.18 -4.99
CA THR A 88 10.38 -14.54 -5.09
C THR A 88 11.84 -14.68 -4.65
N ASP A 89 12.51 -13.56 -4.36
CA ASP A 89 13.85 -13.59 -3.78
C ASP A 89 13.82 -14.06 -2.31
N GLU A 90 14.45 -15.22 -2.06
CA GLU A 90 14.49 -15.85 -0.74
C GLU A 90 15.37 -15.08 0.25
N LYS A 91 16.58 -14.67 -0.18
CA LYS A 91 17.63 -14.22 0.75
C LYS A 91 17.36 -12.83 1.34
N TYR A 92 16.89 -11.89 0.53
CA TYR A 92 16.76 -10.50 0.91
C TYR A 92 15.33 -10.06 1.18
N PHE A 93 14.36 -10.74 0.55
CA PHE A 93 12.94 -10.42 0.70
C PHE A 93 12.14 -11.51 1.41
N GLN A 94 12.76 -12.67 1.68
CA GLN A 94 12.08 -13.86 2.23
C GLN A 94 10.84 -14.24 1.41
N GLY A 95 10.97 -14.07 0.08
CA GLY A 95 10.01 -14.51 -0.92
C GLY A 95 10.18 -16.00 -1.25
N SER A 96 9.29 -16.49 -2.11
CA SER A 96 9.39 -17.84 -2.68
C SER A 96 8.60 -17.92 -3.98
N PHE A 97 9.11 -18.67 -4.96
CA PHE A 97 8.35 -19.03 -6.16
C PHE A 97 7.05 -19.78 -5.81
N ASP A 98 7.02 -20.53 -4.71
CA ASP A 98 5.83 -21.27 -4.25
C ASP A 98 4.67 -20.33 -3.84
N PHE A 99 4.94 -19.04 -3.60
CA PHE A 99 3.89 -18.06 -3.30
C PHE A 99 3.08 -17.66 -4.53
N LEU A 100 3.67 -17.70 -5.72
CA LEU A 100 3.00 -17.33 -6.97
C LEU A 100 1.72 -18.15 -7.22
N PRO A 101 1.71 -19.50 -7.18
CA PRO A 101 0.49 -20.27 -7.40
C PRO A 101 -0.53 -20.09 -6.27
N ILE A 102 -0.10 -19.88 -5.03
CA ILE A 102 -1.00 -19.59 -3.89
C ILE A 102 -1.78 -18.31 -4.16
N VAL A 103 -1.08 -17.23 -4.52
CA VAL A 103 -1.69 -15.93 -4.82
C VAL A 103 -2.54 -16.03 -6.09
N SER A 104 -2.05 -16.69 -7.13
CA SER A 104 -2.75 -16.87 -8.40
C SER A 104 -4.06 -17.66 -8.25
N GLY A 105 -4.09 -18.67 -7.36
CA GLY A 105 -5.29 -19.46 -7.08
C GLY A 105 -6.42 -18.69 -6.37
N ILE A 106 -6.10 -17.55 -5.74
CA ILE A 106 -7.05 -16.77 -4.92
C ILE A 106 -7.47 -15.47 -5.61
N ALA A 107 -6.52 -14.79 -6.25
CA ALA A 107 -6.73 -13.50 -6.88
C ALA A 107 -6.79 -13.65 -8.41
N PRO A 108 -7.84 -13.13 -9.09
CA PRO A 108 -7.97 -13.23 -10.54
C PRO A 108 -7.04 -12.28 -11.32
N GLN A 109 -6.43 -11.31 -10.66
CA GLN A 109 -5.52 -10.33 -11.25
C GLN A 109 -4.26 -11.00 -11.85
N PRO A 110 -3.60 -10.36 -12.84
CA PRO A 110 -2.27 -10.78 -13.26
C PRO A 110 -1.27 -10.75 -12.09
N ILE A 111 -0.47 -11.80 -11.96
CA ILE A 111 0.54 -11.95 -10.91
C ILE A 111 1.91 -11.58 -11.47
N LEU A 112 2.51 -10.53 -10.92
CA LEU A 112 3.87 -10.08 -11.24
C LEU A 112 4.88 -10.80 -10.34
N CYS A 113 5.80 -11.55 -10.96
CA CYS A 113 6.99 -12.08 -10.31
C CYS A 113 8.02 -10.96 -10.13
N LYS A 114 8.21 -10.49 -8.89
CA LYS A 114 9.20 -9.46 -8.53
C LYS A 114 10.45 -10.15 -8.00
N ASP A 115 11.51 -10.14 -8.81
CA ASP A 115 12.82 -10.72 -8.50
C ASP A 115 13.92 -10.00 -9.30
N PHE A 116 15.17 -10.30 -9.01
CA PHE A 116 16.33 -9.92 -9.80
C PHE A 116 16.51 -10.94 -10.92
N ILE A 117 15.80 -10.72 -12.04
CA ILE A 117 15.86 -11.61 -13.21
C ILE A 117 17.08 -11.25 -14.05
N ILE A 118 18.00 -12.21 -14.17
CA ILE A 118 19.26 -12.09 -14.93
C ILE A 118 19.45 -13.24 -15.92
N ASP A 119 18.61 -14.28 -15.87
CA ASP A 119 18.71 -15.46 -16.72
C ASP A 119 17.32 -15.89 -17.24
N PRO A 120 17.18 -16.28 -18.53
CA PRO A 120 15.91 -16.77 -19.09
C PRO A 120 15.26 -17.91 -18.29
N TYR A 121 16.06 -18.76 -17.65
CA TYR A 121 15.60 -19.81 -16.76
C TYR A 121 14.60 -19.30 -15.72
N GLN A 122 14.87 -18.13 -15.13
CA GLN A 122 14.02 -17.55 -14.10
C GLN A 122 12.64 -17.17 -14.65
N ILE A 123 12.54 -16.75 -15.92
CA ILE A 123 11.27 -16.40 -16.55
C ILE A 123 10.45 -17.66 -16.81
N TRP A 124 11.07 -18.72 -17.33
CA TRP A 124 10.42 -20.02 -17.49
C TRP A 124 9.96 -20.58 -16.14
N LEU A 125 10.79 -20.47 -15.10
CA LEU A 125 10.45 -20.88 -13.74
C LEU A 125 9.27 -20.05 -13.19
N ALA A 126 9.28 -18.72 -13.35
CA ALA A 126 8.18 -17.87 -12.93
C ALA A 126 6.86 -18.26 -13.61
N ARG A 127 6.89 -18.52 -14.92
CA ARG A 127 5.71 -18.96 -15.67
C ARG A 127 5.22 -20.34 -15.24
N PHE A 128 6.14 -21.28 -15.01
CA PHE A 128 5.82 -22.60 -14.45
C PHE A 128 5.04 -22.45 -13.13
N TYR A 129 5.49 -21.52 -12.27
CA TYR A 129 4.83 -21.14 -11.03
C TYR A 129 3.65 -20.16 -11.19
N GLN A 130 3.07 -20.05 -12.39
CA GLN A 130 1.86 -19.27 -12.69
C GLN A 130 2.02 -17.74 -12.68
N ALA A 131 3.22 -17.18 -12.76
CA ALA A 131 3.40 -15.74 -12.93
C ALA A 131 2.95 -15.26 -14.33
N ASP A 132 2.24 -14.15 -14.39
CA ASP A 132 1.70 -13.54 -15.61
C ASP A 132 2.53 -12.36 -16.11
N ALA A 133 3.45 -11.87 -15.27
CA ALA A 133 4.41 -10.86 -15.62
C ALA A 133 5.70 -11.03 -14.82
N CYS A 134 6.76 -10.38 -15.28
CA CYS A 134 8.03 -10.34 -14.58
C CYS A 134 8.64 -8.93 -14.56
N LEU A 135 9.49 -8.69 -13.57
CA LEU A 135 10.31 -7.48 -13.48
C LEU A 135 11.58 -7.64 -14.31
N LEU A 136 11.92 -6.64 -15.14
CA LEU A 136 13.24 -6.51 -15.75
C LEU A 136 13.85 -5.16 -15.39
N MET A 137 15.07 -5.14 -14.86
CA MET A 137 15.68 -3.93 -14.29
C MET A 137 16.82 -3.43 -15.19
N LEU A 138 16.73 -2.20 -15.67
CA LEU A 138 17.79 -1.62 -16.51
C LEU A 138 19.05 -1.24 -15.71
N SER A 139 18.95 -1.16 -14.38
CA SER A 139 20.11 -1.05 -13.49
C SER A 139 20.93 -2.33 -13.36
N VAL A 140 20.43 -3.46 -13.89
CA VAL A 140 21.06 -4.79 -13.82
C VAL A 140 21.40 -5.33 -15.20
N LEU A 141 20.52 -5.12 -16.18
CA LEU A 141 20.62 -5.67 -17.52
C LEU A 141 21.20 -4.64 -18.48
N ASP A 142 22.06 -5.08 -19.38
CA ASP A 142 22.32 -4.34 -20.61
C ASP A 142 21.14 -4.47 -21.61
N ASP A 143 21.23 -3.74 -22.72
CA ASP A 143 20.15 -3.70 -23.72
C ASP A 143 19.96 -5.03 -24.46
N GLU A 144 21.02 -5.82 -24.65
CA GLU A 144 20.94 -7.12 -25.34
C GLU A 144 20.25 -8.14 -24.43
N GLN A 145 20.69 -8.23 -23.18
CA GLN A 145 20.07 -9.05 -22.15
C GLN A 145 18.61 -8.69 -21.95
N TYR A 146 18.29 -7.39 -21.85
CA TYR A 146 16.89 -6.95 -21.73
C TYR A 146 16.05 -7.41 -22.92
N ARG A 147 16.52 -7.23 -24.17
CA ARG A 147 15.78 -7.69 -25.36
C ARG A 147 15.58 -9.20 -25.33
N GLN A 148 16.60 -9.97 -24.98
CA GLN A 148 16.52 -11.42 -24.88
C GLN A 148 15.50 -11.86 -23.83
N LEU A 149 15.59 -11.32 -22.62
CA LEU A 149 14.70 -11.66 -21.50
C LEU A 149 13.26 -11.22 -21.78
N SER A 150 13.06 -10.01 -22.30
CA SER A 150 11.73 -9.52 -22.70
C SER A 150 11.12 -10.40 -23.80
N ALA A 151 11.90 -10.86 -24.77
CA ALA A 151 11.41 -11.75 -25.82
C ALA A 151 10.95 -13.11 -25.25
N VAL A 152 11.65 -13.64 -24.25
CA VAL A 152 11.25 -14.87 -23.55
C VAL A 152 9.96 -14.66 -22.76
N ALA A 153 9.82 -13.54 -22.04
CA ALA A 153 8.56 -13.22 -21.35
C ALA A 153 7.40 -13.10 -22.33
N HIS A 154 7.59 -12.40 -23.45
CA HIS A 154 6.54 -12.20 -24.46
C HIS A 154 6.17 -13.49 -25.21
N SER A 155 7.11 -14.41 -25.44
CA SER A 155 6.80 -15.72 -26.04
C SER A 155 5.90 -16.59 -25.14
N LEU A 156 5.95 -16.34 -23.84
CA LEU A 156 5.10 -16.94 -22.81
C LEU A 156 3.81 -16.15 -22.54
N ASN A 157 3.49 -15.15 -23.38
CA ASN A 157 2.39 -14.21 -23.20
C ASN A 157 2.42 -13.49 -21.83
N MET A 158 3.60 -13.37 -21.22
CA MET A 158 3.78 -12.64 -19.97
C MET A 158 3.98 -11.15 -20.22
N GLY A 159 3.55 -10.33 -19.26
CA GLY A 159 3.90 -8.91 -19.20
C GLY A 159 5.32 -8.68 -18.68
N VAL A 160 5.86 -7.50 -18.97
CA VAL A 160 7.12 -7.01 -18.42
C VAL A 160 6.88 -5.66 -17.77
N LEU A 161 7.26 -5.54 -16.50
CA LEU A 161 7.46 -4.26 -15.82
C LEU A 161 8.95 -3.91 -15.94
N THR A 162 9.25 -2.86 -16.70
CA THR A 162 10.63 -2.41 -16.92
C THR A 162 11.01 -1.37 -15.89
N GLU A 163 11.87 -1.73 -14.94
CA GLU A 163 12.26 -0.85 -13.83
C GLU A 163 13.44 0.04 -14.22
N VAL A 164 13.29 1.33 -13.95
CA VAL A 164 14.31 2.38 -14.10
C VAL A 164 14.46 3.13 -12.79
N SER A 165 15.66 3.62 -12.54
CA SER A 165 16.06 4.34 -11.35
C SER A 165 16.68 5.70 -11.66
N ASN A 166 17.19 5.93 -12.87
CA ASN A 166 17.82 7.19 -13.25
C ASN A 166 17.50 7.60 -14.69
N GLU A 167 18.02 8.74 -15.10
CA GLU A 167 17.81 9.33 -16.43
C GLU A 167 18.35 8.46 -17.57
N GLU A 168 19.56 7.89 -17.42
CA GLU A 168 20.16 7.01 -18.43
C GLU A 168 19.30 5.75 -18.67
N GLU A 169 18.84 5.13 -17.59
CA GLU A 169 17.94 3.97 -17.66
C GLU A 169 16.58 4.35 -18.29
N LEU A 170 16.07 5.56 -18.03
CA LEU A 170 14.85 6.04 -18.66
C LEU A 170 15.01 6.16 -20.19
N GLU A 171 16.11 6.75 -20.65
CA GLU A 171 16.42 6.89 -22.07
C GLU A 171 16.53 5.53 -22.76
N ARG A 172 17.17 4.56 -22.09
CA ARG A 172 17.21 3.17 -22.54
C ARG A 172 15.82 2.55 -22.61
N ALA A 173 14.96 2.74 -21.60
CA ALA A 173 13.60 2.21 -21.61
C ALA A 173 12.77 2.75 -22.81
N ILE A 174 12.95 4.03 -23.16
CA ILE A 174 12.34 4.64 -24.34
C ILE A 174 12.89 4.00 -25.62
N ALA A 175 14.22 3.88 -25.75
CA ALA A 175 14.86 3.27 -26.92
C ALA A 175 14.53 1.78 -27.09
N LEU A 176 14.22 1.08 -26.00
CA LEU A 176 13.82 -0.32 -25.95
C LEU A 176 12.29 -0.50 -26.08
N GLU A 177 11.53 0.58 -26.30
CA GLU A 177 10.08 0.58 -26.50
C GLU A 177 9.31 -0.15 -25.37
N ALA A 178 9.76 0.03 -24.12
CA ALA A 178 9.11 -0.58 -22.97
C ALA A 178 7.65 -0.08 -22.82
N LYS A 179 6.70 -1.02 -22.75
CA LYS A 179 5.25 -0.72 -22.66
C LYS A 179 4.81 -0.26 -21.28
N VAL A 180 5.42 -0.82 -20.23
CA VAL A 180 5.17 -0.46 -18.83
C VAL A 180 6.52 -0.18 -18.19
N VAL A 181 6.69 1.05 -17.71
CA VAL A 181 7.93 1.49 -17.06
C VAL A 181 7.64 1.80 -15.60
N GLY A 182 8.38 1.12 -14.72
CA GLY A 182 8.37 1.34 -13.29
C GLY A 182 9.50 2.28 -12.90
N ILE A 183 9.17 3.44 -12.32
CA ILE A 183 10.16 4.37 -11.77
C ILE A 183 10.34 4.05 -10.29
N ASN A 184 11.48 3.47 -9.94
CA ASN A 184 11.79 3.13 -8.56
C ASN A 184 12.35 4.35 -7.84
N ASN A 185 11.53 4.91 -6.93
CA ASN A 185 11.96 6.03 -6.11
C ASN A 185 13.01 5.62 -5.07
N ARG A 186 13.22 4.30 -4.85
CA ARG A 186 14.32 3.79 -4.04
C ARG A 186 15.49 3.38 -4.92
N ASP A 187 16.67 3.96 -4.67
CA ASP A 187 17.88 3.48 -5.31
C ASP A 187 18.41 2.24 -4.58
N LEU A 188 18.48 1.09 -5.25
CA LEU A 188 19.01 -0.14 -4.63
C LEU A 188 20.54 -0.14 -4.48
N ARG A 189 21.25 0.87 -4.99
CA ARG A 189 22.69 1.01 -4.80
C ARG A 189 23.03 1.46 -3.38
N ASP A 190 22.25 2.40 -2.84
CA ASP A 190 22.46 3.05 -1.54
C ASP A 190 21.23 3.06 -0.59
N LEU A 191 20.09 2.56 -1.04
CA LEU A 191 18.80 2.47 -0.35
C LEU A 191 18.08 3.80 -0.09
N SER A 192 18.59 4.92 -0.63
CA SER A 192 17.94 6.23 -0.57
C SER A 192 16.56 6.22 -1.23
N ILE A 193 15.64 7.06 -0.75
CA ILE A 193 14.31 7.23 -1.34
C ILE A 193 14.14 8.71 -1.72
N ASP A 194 13.78 8.97 -2.98
CA ASP A 194 13.41 10.29 -3.46
C ASP A 194 12.23 10.23 -4.44
N LEU A 195 11.07 10.72 -4.01
CA LEU A 195 9.85 10.78 -4.83
C LEU A 195 9.99 11.76 -6.02
N ASN A 196 11.00 12.64 -6.03
CA ASN A 196 11.27 13.51 -7.17
C ASN A 196 11.71 12.73 -8.40
N ARG A 197 12.25 11.50 -8.27
CA ARG A 197 12.52 10.63 -9.42
C ARG A 197 11.26 10.45 -10.25
N THR A 198 10.13 10.11 -9.63
CA THR A 198 8.85 10.04 -10.34
C THR A 198 8.46 11.39 -10.95
N ARG A 199 8.54 12.49 -10.20
CA ARG A 199 8.12 13.82 -10.71
C ARG A 199 8.92 14.28 -11.93
N GLN A 200 10.21 13.96 -11.98
CA GLN A 200 11.12 14.40 -13.05
C GLN A 200 11.14 13.45 -14.24
N LEU A 201 11.16 12.13 -13.99
CA LEU A 201 11.34 11.13 -15.05
C LEU A 201 10.02 10.77 -15.74
N ALA A 202 8.91 10.69 -15.00
CA ALA A 202 7.63 10.24 -15.56
C ALA A 202 7.12 11.11 -16.72
N PRO A 203 7.17 12.46 -16.68
CA PRO A 203 6.67 13.31 -17.78
C PRO A 203 7.42 13.15 -19.09
N ARG A 204 8.63 12.56 -19.07
CA ARG A 204 9.43 12.30 -20.27
C ARG A 204 9.02 11.01 -20.99
N LEU A 205 8.31 10.12 -20.30
CA LEU A 205 7.70 8.94 -20.92
C LEU A 205 6.44 9.40 -21.64
N GLY A 206 6.41 9.22 -22.97
CA GLY A 206 5.28 9.62 -23.79
C GLY A 206 3.99 8.89 -23.39
N SER A 207 2.83 9.46 -23.77
CA SER A 207 1.49 8.96 -23.41
C SER A 207 1.18 7.51 -23.80
N GLY A 208 1.99 6.90 -24.68
CA GLY A 208 1.86 5.49 -25.06
C GLY A 208 2.46 4.49 -24.06
N VAL A 209 3.20 4.96 -23.06
CA VAL A 209 3.83 4.15 -22.01
C VAL A 209 3.01 4.23 -20.74
N THR A 210 2.71 3.08 -20.13
CA THR A 210 2.13 3.06 -18.78
C THR A 210 3.24 3.26 -17.74
N VAL A 211 3.14 4.32 -16.96
CA VAL A 211 4.12 4.65 -15.92
C VAL A 211 3.63 4.20 -14.56
N ILE A 212 4.46 3.45 -13.83
CA ILE A 212 4.21 2.99 -12.47
C ILE A 212 5.23 3.66 -11.53
N SER A 213 4.77 4.33 -10.47
CA SER A 213 5.65 4.86 -9.42
C SER A 213 5.84 3.81 -8.31
N GLU A 214 7.08 3.50 -7.96
CA GLU A 214 7.40 2.44 -7.01
C GLU A 214 8.17 2.97 -5.79
N SER A 215 7.96 2.35 -4.63
CA SER A 215 8.67 2.63 -3.37
C SER A 215 8.40 4.01 -2.74
N GLY A 216 8.18 4.04 -1.42
CA GLY A 216 8.09 5.29 -0.65
C GLY A 216 6.72 5.99 -0.67
N ILE A 217 5.71 5.39 -1.31
CA ILE A 217 4.31 5.84 -1.26
C ILE A 217 3.65 5.24 -0.01
N ASN A 218 3.33 6.09 0.96
CA ASN A 218 2.79 5.70 2.25
C ASN A 218 1.45 6.38 2.58
N SER A 219 1.00 7.37 1.79
CA SER A 219 -0.23 8.10 2.07
C SER A 219 -1.06 8.39 0.82
N TYR A 220 -2.37 8.55 1.04
CA TYR A 220 -3.29 8.96 -0.02
C TYR A 220 -2.96 10.34 -0.62
N ALA A 221 -2.42 11.27 0.18
CA ALA A 221 -1.97 12.57 -0.33
C ALA A 221 -0.88 12.41 -1.40
N GLN A 222 0.09 11.52 -1.17
CA GLN A 222 1.13 11.18 -2.15
C GLN A 222 0.54 10.49 -3.38
N VAL A 223 -0.40 9.56 -3.20
CA VAL A 223 -1.10 8.90 -4.32
C VAL A 223 -1.80 9.95 -5.20
N ARG A 224 -2.56 10.88 -4.60
CA ARG A 224 -3.24 11.95 -5.34
C ARG A 224 -2.25 12.82 -6.09
N GLU A 225 -1.21 13.30 -5.42
CA GLU A 225 -0.19 14.15 -6.03
C GLU A 225 0.54 13.44 -7.19
N LEU A 226 1.08 12.25 -6.94
CA LEU A 226 1.89 11.52 -7.90
C LEU A 226 1.05 10.92 -9.05
N SER A 227 -0.26 10.77 -8.89
CA SER A 227 -1.15 10.32 -9.97
C SER A 227 -1.26 11.32 -11.13
N HIS A 228 -0.80 12.56 -10.93
CA HIS A 228 -0.63 13.52 -12.01
C HIS A 228 0.59 13.24 -12.90
N PHE A 229 1.51 12.41 -12.43
CA PHE A 229 2.77 12.07 -13.11
C PHE A 229 2.77 10.61 -13.60
N ALA A 230 2.21 9.69 -12.82
CA ALA A 230 2.21 8.25 -13.10
C ALA A 230 0.79 7.70 -13.27
N ASN A 231 0.65 6.65 -14.09
CA ASN A 231 -0.62 5.96 -14.32
C ASN A 231 -0.99 4.99 -13.20
N GLY A 232 -0.02 4.58 -12.38
CA GLY A 232 -0.26 3.67 -11.26
C GLY A 232 0.89 3.61 -10.27
N PHE A 233 0.72 2.75 -9.27
CA PHE A 233 1.63 2.62 -8.14
C PHE A 233 1.94 1.17 -7.82
N LEU A 234 3.19 0.88 -7.44
CA LEU A 234 3.56 -0.38 -6.80
C LEU A 234 3.82 -0.13 -5.31
N ILE A 235 3.00 -0.76 -4.45
CA ILE A 235 2.99 -0.49 -3.00
C ILE A 235 3.07 -1.80 -2.22
N GLY A 236 4.05 -1.88 -1.31
CA GLY A 236 4.26 -3.05 -0.44
C GLY A 236 4.41 -2.70 1.03
N SER A 237 5.52 -2.05 1.41
CA SER A 237 5.90 -1.84 2.81
C SER A 237 4.83 -1.10 3.64
N ALA A 238 4.21 -0.06 3.08
CA ALA A 238 3.14 0.70 3.73
C ALA A 238 1.91 -0.16 4.10
N MET A 239 1.75 -1.33 3.47
CA MET A 239 0.67 -2.28 3.76
C MET A 239 1.11 -3.37 4.73
N MET A 240 2.30 -3.92 4.50
CA MET A 240 2.79 -5.12 5.21
C MET A 240 3.18 -4.84 6.67
N GLU A 241 3.48 -3.59 7.01
CA GLU A 241 3.83 -3.13 8.38
C GLU A 241 2.63 -3.06 9.34
N HIS A 242 1.41 -3.29 8.85
CA HIS A 242 0.20 -3.20 9.66
C HIS A 242 -0.51 -4.55 9.77
N ASP A 243 -0.95 -4.91 10.97
CA ASP A 243 -1.70 -6.15 11.21
C ASP A 243 -3.01 -6.19 10.41
N ASP A 244 -3.80 -5.12 10.51
CA ASP A 244 -5.00 -4.92 9.69
C ASP A 244 -4.64 -4.42 8.29
N LEU A 245 -4.47 -5.39 7.39
CA LEU A 245 -4.15 -5.15 6.00
C LEU A 245 -5.28 -4.44 5.23
N ASN A 246 -6.55 -4.71 5.56
CA ASN A 246 -7.68 -4.05 4.90
C ASN A 246 -7.67 -2.55 5.19
N ALA A 247 -7.49 -2.17 6.46
CA ALA A 247 -7.36 -0.78 6.85
C ALA A 247 -6.13 -0.13 6.20
N ALA A 248 -4.99 -0.81 6.17
CA ALA A 248 -3.77 -0.30 5.53
C ALA A 248 -4.00 0.03 4.04
N VAL A 249 -4.63 -0.89 3.30
CA VAL A 249 -4.95 -0.68 1.88
C VAL A 249 -5.86 0.54 1.69
N ARG A 250 -6.93 0.63 2.47
CA ARG A 250 -7.89 1.74 2.40
C ARG A 250 -7.22 3.08 2.76
N ARG A 251 -6.36 3.14 3.78
CA ARG A 251 -5.65 4.36 4.18
C ARG A 251 -4.83 4.97 3.05
N VAL A 252 -4.15 4.14 2.26
CA VAL A 252 -3.31 4.64 1.16
C VAL A 252 -4.12 4.89 -0.11
N LEU A 253 -5.12 4.06 -0.43
CA LEU A 253 -5.88 4.17 -1.68
C LEU A 253 -7.01 5.20 -1.61
N LEU A 254 -7.64 5.35 -0.44
CA LEU A 254 -8.84 6.17 -0.25
C LEU A 254 -8.60 7.33 0.72
N GLY A 255 -7.59 7.23 1.56
CA GLY A 255 -7.34 8.16 2.66
C GLY A 255 -7.94 7.71 3.98
N GLU A 256 -7.69 8.52 5.00
CA GLU A 256 -8.08 8.25 6.38
C GLU A 256 -9.49 8.77 6.68
N ASN A 257 -10.46 8.23 5.95
CA ASN A 257 -11.83 8.75 5.93
C ASN A 257 -12.61 8.37 7.20
N LYS A 258 -13.38 9.33 7.71
CA LYS A 258 -14.28 9.17 8.86
C LYS A 258 -15.72 9.39 8.47
N VAL A 259 -16.60 8.43 8.75
CA VAL A 259 -18.04 8.62 8.71
C VAL A 259 -18.51 8.93 10.13
N CYS A 260 -18.98 10.16 10.37
CA CYS A 260 -19.28 10.67 11.71
C CYS A 260 -20.78 10.62 12.05
N GLY A 261 -21.10 10.41 13.33
CA GLY A 261 -22.48 10.42 13.82
C GLY A 261 -23.25 9.13 13.52
N LEU A 262 -22.57 7.99 13.61
CA LEU A 262 -23.17 6.67 13.42
C LEU A 262 -24.06 6.33 14.61
N THR A 263 -25.32 6.01 14.33
CA THR A 263 -26.33 5.69 15.34
C THR A 263 -26.97 4.31 15.15
N ARG A 264 -26.68 3.63 14.04
CA ARG A 264 -27.28 2.35 13.61
C ARG A 264 -26.21 1.36 13.18
N GLU A 265 -26.43 0.08 13.47
CA GLU A 265 -25.50 -1.01 13.16
C GLU A 265 -25.24 -1.12 11.64
N GLN A 266 -26.32 -1.06 10.86
CA GLN A 266 -26.27 -1.14 9.40
C GLN A 266 -25.47 0.01 8.74
N ASP A 267 -25.42 1.19 9.36
CA ASP A 267 -24.66 2.32 8.80
C ASP A 267 -23.16 2.16 9.03
N ALA A 268 -22.77 1.60 10.18
CA ALA A 268 -21.37 1.27 10.44
C ALA A 268 -20.88 0.21 9.47
N GLN A 269 -21.70 -0.81 9.20
CA GLN A 269 -21.40 -1.83 8.19
C GLN A 269 -21.28 -1.20 6.79
N ALA A 270 -22.24 -0.37 6.39
CA ALA A 270 -22.18 0.32 5.10
C ALA A 270 -20.94 1.23 4.96
N ALA A 271 -20.58 1.96 6.02
CA ALA A 271 -19.37 2.78 6.04
C ALA A 271 -18.10 1.92 5.90
N TYR A 272 -18.04 0.79 6.60
CA TYR A 272 -16.93 -0.14 6.50
C TYR A 272 -16.81 -0.77 5.12
N GLU A 273 -17.91 -1.21 4.52
CA GLU A 273 -17.96 -1.78 3.17
C GLU A 273 -17.58 -0.75 2.09
N ALA A 274 -17.96 0.51 2.28
CA ALA A 274 -17.55 1.62 1.41
C ALA A 274 -16.07 2.01 1.57
N GLY A 275 -15.36 1.46 2.56
CA GLY A 275 -13.92 1.66 2.75
C GLY A 275 -13.53 2.74 3.75
N ALA A 276 -14.45 3.17 4.63
CA ALA A 276 -14.09 4.07 5.73
C ALA A 276 -13.09 3.41 6.69
N ILE A 277 -12.25 4.23 7.31
CA ILE A 277 -11.33 3.82 8.38
C ILE A 277 -11.98 4.06 9.74
N TYR A 278 -12.60 5.23 9.89
CA TYR A 278 -13.13 5.69 11.18
C TYR A 278 -14.65 5.76 11.20
N GLY A 279 -15.22 5.34 12.32
CA GLY A 279 -16.63 5.54 12.67
C GLY A 279 -16.76 6.53 13.83
N GLY A 280 -17.51 7.61 13.67
CA GLY A 280 -17.71 8.60 14.73
C GLY A 280 -18.95 8.33 15.56
N LEU A 281 -18.81 8.28 16.88
CA LEU A 281 -19.89 8.15 17.85
C LEU A 281 -20.01 9.47 18.62
N ILE A 282 -21.20 10.07 18.68
CA ILE A 282 -21.38 11.39 19.28
C ILE A 282 -21.94 11.25 20.69
N PHE A 283 -21.18 11.72 21.70
CA PHE A 283 -21.57 11.74 23.11
C PHE A 283 -21.85 13.18 23.58
N VAL A 284 -22.49 13.96 22.71
CA VAL A 284 -22.88 15.34 22.98
C VAL A 284 -24.40 15.40 22.97
N ASP A 285 -25.02 15.52 24.14
CA ASP A 285 -26.48 15.39 24.33
C ASP A 285 -27.31 16.35 23.47
N SER A 286 -26.77 17.54 23.16
CA SER A 286 -27.44 18.51 22.30
C SER A 286 -27.47 18.12 20.81
N SER A 287 -26.73 17.08 20.41
CA SER A 287 -26.71 16.60 19.04
C SER A 287 -27.91 15.70 18.75
N PRO A 288 -28.63 15.87 17.62
CA PRO A 288 -29.65 14.91 17.20
C PRO A 288 -29.07 13.52 16.83
N ARG A 289 -27.74 13.43 16.74
CA ARG A 289 -26.98 12.20 16.45
C ARG A 289 -26.32 11.62 17.70
N ALA A 290 -26.68 12.10 18.89
CA ALA A 290 -26.15 11.59 20.15
C ALA A 290 -26.49 10.10 20.35
N VAL A 291 -25.56 9.35 20.94
CA VAL A 291 -25.75 7.93 21.28
C VAL A 291 -25.49 7.67 22.75
N SER A 292 -26.25 6.74 23.33
CA SER A 292 -25.92 6.15 24.63
C SER A 292 -24.79 5.13 24.49
N GLU A 293 -24.13 4.78 25.59
CA GLU A 293 -23.10 3.72 25.60
C GLU A 293 -23.65 2.37 25.14
N GLU A 294 -24.88 2.02 25.51
CA GLU A 294 -25.53 0.79 25.04
C GLU A 294 -25.68 0.78 23.52
N ARG A 295 -26.12 1.90 22.94
CA ARG A 295 -26.24 2.03 21.48
C ARG A 295 -24.88 1.99 20.82
N ALA A 296 -23.90 2.69 21.36
CA ALA A 296 -22.52 2.71 20.87
C ALA A 296 -21.95 1.29 20.80
N ARG A 297 -22.14 0.45 21.82
CA ARG A 297 -21.69 -0.96 21.81
C ARG A 297 -22.29 -1.75 20.65
N LYS A 298 -23.57 -1.56 20.34
CA LYS A 298 -24.23 -2.25 19.21
C LYS A 298 -23.66 -1.79 17.87
N VAL A 299 -23.45 -0.48 17.70
CA VAL A 299 -22.85 0.08 16.48
C VAL A 299 -21.41 -0.44 16.31
N ILE A 300 -20.60 -0.45 17.38
CA ILE A 300 -19.22 -0.94 17.36
C ILE A 300 -19.15 -2.41 16.95
N ALA A 301 -20.02 -3.25 17.53
CA ALA A 301 -20.05 -4.68 17.23
C ALA A 301 -20.43 -5.00 15.78
N ALA A 302 -21.06 -4.07 15.07
CA ALA A 302 -21.56 -4.30 13.72
C ALA A 302 -20.45 -4.31 12.66
N ALA A 303 -19.39 -3.51 12.84
CA ALA A 303 -18.32 -3.39 11.86
C ALA A 303 -16.98 -3.02 12.50
N PRO A 304 -15.85 -3.59 12.02
CA PRO A 304 -14.53 -3.36 12.59
C PRO A 304 -13.91 -2.04 12.09
N LEU A 305 -14.57 -0.91 12.36
CA LEU A 305 -14.02 0.43 12.17
C LEU A 305 -13.17 0.84 13.38
N SER A 306 -12.27 1.80 13.18
CA SER A 306 -11.63 2.50 14.30
C SER A 306 -12.59 3.56 14.84
N TYR A 307 -13.25 3.28 15.96
CA TYR A 307 -14.28 4.18 16.47
C TYR A 307 -13.70 5.38 17.22
N VAL A 308 -14.29 6.55 16.99
CA VAL A 308 -13.88 7.84 17.54
C VAL A 308 -15.05 8.44 18.30
N GLY A 309 -14.89 8.63 19.61
CA GLY A 309 -15.90 9.30 20.43
C GLY A 309 -15.80 10.81 20.30
N VAL A 310 -16.90 11.49 20.00
CA VAL A 310 -16.96 12.95 19.88
C VAL A 310 -17.56 13.53 21.15
N PHE A 311 -16.82 14.43 21.78
CA PHE A 311 -17.18 15.07 23.05
C PHE A 311 -17.11 16.59 22.90
N ARG A 312 -17.81 17.31 23.77
CA ARG A 312 -17.80 18.78 23.81
C ARG A 312 -17.79 19.23 25.25
N ASN A 313 -16.66 19.79 25.70
CA ASN A 313 -16.45 20.33 27.04
C ASN A 313 -16.90 19.33 28.14
N ALA A 314 -16.72 18.03 27.89
CA ALA A 314 -17.16 16.97 28.78
C ALA A 314 -16.18 16.80 29.95
N ASP A 315 -16.66 16.23 31.05
CA ASP A 315 -15.78 15.89 32.18
C ASP A 315 -14.73 14.84 31.75
N ILE A 316 -13.47 15.06 32.16
CA ILE A 316 -12.35 14.20 31.75
C ILE A 316 -12.53 12.76 32.22
N ALA A 317 -13.07 12.55 33.42
CA ALA A 317 -13.28 11.20 33.95
C ALA A 317 -14.35 10.46 33.12
N ASP A 318 -15.39 11.16 32.67
CA ASP A 318 -16.41 10.58 31.78
C ASP A 318 -15.84 10.23 30.40
N VAL A 319 -15.06 11.12 29.80
CA VAL A 319 -14.39 10.88 28.51
C VAL A 319 -13.47 9.65 28.60
N ALA A 320 -12.65 9.58 29.65
CA ALA A 320 -11.73 8.47 29.87
C ALA A 320 -12.46 7.15 30.13
N ALA A 321 -13.51 7.16 30.96
CA ALA A 321 -14.33 5.98 31.23
C ALA A 321 -14.98 5.44 29.95
N LYS A 322 -15.55 6.30 29.11
CA LYS A 322 -16.15 5.90 27.81
C LYS A 322 -15.11 5.39 26.83
N ALA A 323 -13.94 6.03 26.77
CA ALA A 323 -12.85 5.59 25.91
C ALA A 323 -12.39 4.17 26.23
N ASP A 324 -12.23 3.85 27.51
CA ASP A 324 -11.88 2.51 27.98
C ASP A 324 -13.02 1.52 27.75
N ALA A 325 -14.23 1.84 28.23
CA ALA A 325 -15.39 0.97 28.20
C ALA A 325 -15.81 0.56 26.79
N LEU A 326 -15.60 1.43 25.79
CA LEU A 326 -15.93 1.20 24.39
C LEU A 326 -14.70 0.89 23.52
N SER A 327 -13.51 0.82 24.12
CA SER A 327 -12.24 0.60 23.41
C SER A 327 -12.06 1.54 22.22
N LEU A 328 -12.33 2.84 22.43
CA LEU A 328 -12.24 3.84 21.39
C LEU A 328 -10.79 3.98 20.89
N SER A 329 -10.63 4.12 19.57
CA SER A 329 -9.32 4.39 18.98
C SER A 329 -8.89 5.85 19.17
N ALA A 330 -9.85 6.76 19.30
CA ALA A 330 -9.60 8.17 19.57
C ALA A 330 -10.78 8.84 20.28
N VAL A 331 -10.47 9.96 20.94
CA VAL A 331 -11.47 10.93 21.41
C VAL A 331 -11.30 12.24 20.63
N GLN A 332 -12.39 12.76 20.10
CA GLN A 332 -12.44 14.00 19.34
C GLN A 332 -13.08 15.09 20.20
N LEU A 333 -12.27 16.07 20.57
CA LEU A 333 -12.65 17.26 21.32
C LEU A 333 -13.28 18.29 20.37
N HIS A 334 -14.54 18.61 20.58
CA HIS A 334 -15.37 19.42 19.68
C HIS A 334 -16.07 20.57 20.44
N GLY A 335 -15.39 21.11 21.46
CA GLY A 335 -15.74 22.34 22.15
C GLY A 335 -14.56 23.31 22.21
N ASP A 336 -14.45 24.01 23.35
CA ASP A 336 -13.46 25.04 23.63
C ASP A 336 -12.34 24.49 24.54
N GLU A 337 -12.13 23.18 24.53
CA GLU A 337 -11.11 22.51 25.34
C GLU A 337 -9.72 23.07 25.02
N ASP A 338 -9.05 23.61 26.04
CA ASP A 338 -7.75 24.27 25.94
C ASP A 338 -6.57 23.31 26.22
N GLN A 339 -5.35 23.84 26.24
CA GLN A 339 -4.16 23.03 26.48
C GLN A 339 -4.18 22.35 27.86
N SER A 340 -4.68 23.04 28.89
CA SER A 340 -4.73 22.49 30.24
C SER A 340 -5.68 21.29 30.31
N TYR A 341 -6.82 21.38 29.64
CA TYR A 341 -7.76 20.26 29.52
C TYR A 341 -7.10 19.09 28.77
N ILE A 342 -6.44 19.35 27.65
CA ILE A 342 -5.80 18.32 26.82
C ILE A 342 -4.70 17.60 27.58
N ASP A 343 -3.86 18.32 28.33
CA ASP A 343 -2.78 17.74 29.13
C ASP A 343 -3.35 16.82 30.22
N ALA A 344 -4.39 17.27 30.93
CA ALA A 344 -5.07 16.49 31.95
C ALA A 344 -5.76 15.25 31.36
N LEU A 345 -6.43 15.39 30.21
CA LEU A 345 -7.06 14.29 29.50
C LEU A 345 -6.02 13.26 29.03
N ARG A 346 -4.88 13.72 28.51
CA ARG A 346 -3.80 12.83 28.08
C ARG A 346 -3.28 11.99 29.25
N ALA A 347 -3.19 12.57 30.44
CA ALA A 347 -2.78 11.85 31.65
C ALA A 347 -3.80 10.78 32.09
N ALA A 348 -5.09 10.99 31.79
CA ALA A 348 -6.17 10.06 32.16
C ALA A 348 -6.43 8.96 31.12
N LEU A 349 -6.09 9.19 29.84
CA LEU A 349 -6.33 8.24 28.76
C LEU A 349 -5.20 7.21 28.61
N ALA A 350 -5.57 5.98 28.24
CA ALA A 350 -4.61 4.96 27.86
C ALA A 350 -3.73 5.43 26.66
N PRO A 351 -2.41 5.17 26.65
CA PRO A 351 -1.47 5.78 25.70
C PRO A 351 -1.81 5.59 24.22
N GLN A 352 -2.46 4.49 23.88
CA GLN A 352 -2.87 4.15 22.51
C GLN A 352 -4.10 4.92 22.02
N VAL A 353 -4.92 5.48 22.92
CA VAL A 353 -6.11 6.26 22.55
C VAL A 353 -5.65 7.63 22.09
N GLN A 354 -5.94 7.99 20.84
CA GLN A 354 -5.55 9.28 20.28
C GLN A 354 -6.45 10.42 20.78
N ILE A 355 -5.89 11.64 20.83
CA ILE A 355 -6.66 12.87 21.07
C ILE A 355 -6.73 13.65 19.76
N TRP A 356 -7.95 13.91 19.29
CA TRP A 356 -8.20 14.71 18.10
C TRP A 356 -8.84 16.04 18.53
N LYS A 357 -8.45 17.14 17.90
CA LYS A 357 -9.05 18.46 18.14
C LYS A 357 -9.81 18.93 16.91
N ALA A 358 -11.12 19.13 17.06
CA ALA A 358 -11.92 19.81 16.04
C ALA A 358 -11.76 21.32 16.16
N GLN A 359 -11.60 22.00 15.03
CA GLN A 359 -11.52 23.46 14.95
C GLN A 359 -12.37 23.96 13.79
N SER A 360 -13.21 24.94 14.05
CA SER A 360 -13.97 25.61 13.00
C SER A 360 -13.06 26.56 12.21
N VAL A 361 -13.13 26.50 10.89
CA VAL A 361 -12.45 27.42 9.98
C VAL A 361 -13.39 28.60 9.68
N GLY A 362 -12.99 29.80 10.08
CA GLY A 362 -13.71 31.05 9.79
C GLY A 362 -13.07 31.80 8.62
N GLY A 363 -12.91 33.12 8.76
CA GLY A 363 -12.16 33.93 7.79
C GLY A 363 -10.66 33.62 7.72
N THR A 364 -10.12 32.94 8.74
CA THR A 364 -8.73 32.49 8.80
C THR A 364 -8.64 31.05 9.29
N LEU A 365 -7.56 30.37 8.88
CA LEU A 365 -7.27 29.00 9.27
C LEU A 365 -6.70 28.98 10.71
N PRO A 366 -7.28 28.22 11.65
CA PRO A 366 -6.81 28.18 13.03
C PRO A 366 -5.43 27.53 13.16
N SER A 367 -4.69 27.92 14.20
CA SER A 367 -3.39 27.34 14.52
C SER A 367 -3.52 25.90 15.03
N ARG A 368 -2.55 25.06 14.67
CA ARG A 368 -2.47 23.63 15.03
C ARG A 368 -1.23 23.35 15.87
N ASN A 369 -1.15 24.04 17.01
CA ASN A 369 0.03 24.09 17.88
C ASN A 369 -0.24 23.57 19.30
N LEU A 370 -1.33 22.83 19.51
CA LEU A 370 -1.63 22.19 20.79
C LEU A 370 -0.78 20.94 20.97
N ASN A 371 -0.24 20.75 22.17
CA ASN A 371 0.49 19.55 22.55
C ASN A 371 -0.48 18.38 22.79
N HIS A 372 0.02 17.16 22.62
CA HIS A 372 -0.72 15.90 22.79
C HIS A 372 -1.95 15.72 21.89
N VAL A 373 -2.11 16.56 20.87
CA VAL A 373 -3.12 16.39 19.82
C VAL A 373 -2.50 15.61 18.66
N ASP A 374 -3.03 14.43 18.39
CA ASP A 374 -2.58 13.55 17.31
C ASP A 374 -3.12 13.99 15.94
N ARG A 375 -4.35 14.52 15.93
CA ARG A 375 -5.03 14.95 14.69
C ARG A 375 -5.90 16.17 14.88
N TYR A 376 -6.03 16.93 13.80
CA TYR A 376 -6.96 18.05 13.72
C TYR A 376 -8.08 17.73 12.74
N VAL A 377 -9.31 18.03 13.14
CA VAL A 377 -10.49 17.99 12.26
C VAL A 377 -10.88 19.43 11.98
N LEU A 378 -10.57 19.90 10.77
CA LEU A 378 -10.99 21.21 10.31
C LEU A 378 -12.38 21.08 9.68
N ASP A 379 -13.33 21.84 10.18
CA ASP A 379 -14.73 21.86 9.71
C ASP A 379 -15.22 23.32 9.61
N ASN A 380 -16.39 23.54 9.04
CA ASN A 380 -17.05 24.84 9.03
C ASN A 380 -18.22 24.84 10.02
N GLY A 381 -18.12 25.62 11.09
CA GLY A 381 -19.18 25.80 12.09
C GLY A 381 -19.05 24.92 13.35
N GLN A 382 -20.11 24.91 14.17
CA GLN A 382 -20.16 24.18 15.46
C GLN A 382 -20.91 22.84 15.37
N GLY A 383 -20.65 22.05 14.32
CA GLY A 383 -21.30 20.75 14.09
C GLY A 383 -22.68 20.85 13.43
N GLY A 384 -22.86 21.85 12.57
CA GLY A 384 -24.08 22.06 11.78
C GLY A 384 -24.41 20.90 10.83
N THR A 385 -25.62 20.91 10.28
CA THR A 385 -26.06 19.96 9.25
C THR A 385 -25.59 20.36 7.83
N GLY A 386 -24.52 21.15 7.71
CA GLY A 386 -23.99 21.68 6.45
C GLY A 386 -22.68 22.40 6.65
#